data_AF-A0A8J3YWL0-F1
#
_entry.id   AF-A0A8J3YWL0-F1
#
_cell.length_a   1.000
_cell.length_b   1.000
_cell.length_c   1.000
_cell.angle_alpha   90.00
_cell.angle_beta   90.00
_cell.angle_gamma   90.00
#
_symmetry.space_group_name_H-M   'P 1'
#
loop_
_entity.id
_entity.type
_entity.pdbx_description
1 polymer ?
#
loop_
_entity_poly.entity_id
_entity_poly.type
_entity_poly.pdbx_seq_one_letter_code
_entity_poly.pdbx_strand_id
1 'polypeptide(L)'
;MRDHRRIGRELGYFHSAPLVGAGLPIWLPDGAAARHAVESYLHEVERRAGYRHVYSPPLARREMFERSGHLPHFAEEMFPGMADGEGELFLRPSLCPHHAQVYASRGRSYRELPLRVGELGPMHRMERSGVLGGLSRVRAVSLNDGHIFCRPDQVAGEIARELGLLRRAHRAVGIEAARYRLSLAGAGDKYVKELPWERAAQLLREGLAGAGLRADEEPGEAAFYGPKIDVQIVDPAGREQTLSTVQVDFFQPERFGLSYVDADGERRRPVMVHRSLLGSMERLMAHLLEVHDGALPAWWRRCRRWCCRSVRGRRTRRGSSRTGRSNGGYASRSGTTAPWERGSGRQRSAGCPSRR
;
A
#
# COMPACT_ATOMS: atom_id res chain seq x y z
N MET A 1 -16.68 15.44 19.13
CA MET A 1 -15.83 14.52 18.35
C MET A 1 -14.89 15.35 17.51
N ARG A 2 -13.59 15.02 17.39
CA ARG A 2 -12.64 15.83 16.62
C ARG A 2 -12.44 15.23 15.22
N ASP A 3 -12.37 16.14 14.24
CA ASP A 3 -12.05 15.86 12.85
C ASP A 3 -10.55 15.54 12.67
N HIS A 4 -10.18 14.53 11.88
CA HIS A 4 -8.77 14.14 11.68
C HIS A 4 -7.90 15.29 11.16
N ARG A 5 -8.45 16.28 10.45
CA ARG A 5 -7.73 17.49 9.98
C ARG A 5 -7.27 18.38 11.14
N ARG A 6 -8.04 18.41 12.22
CA ARG A 6 -7.70 19.11 13.46
C ARG A 6 -6.71 18.28 14.27
N ILE A 7 -7.01 17.01 14.51
CA ILE A 7 -6.16 16.07 15.25
C ILE A 7 -4.76 15.98 14.62
N GLY A 8 -4.68 15.78 13.31
CA GLY A 8 -3.43 15.64 12.56
C GLY A 8 -2.53 16.87 12.63
N ARG A 9 -3.13 18.07 12.74
CA ARG A 9 -2.43 19.34 12.94
C ARG A 9 -2.00 19.54 14.40
N GLU A 10 -2.89 19.28 15.35
CA GLU A 10 -2.61 19.41 16.80
C GLU A 10 -1.52 18.43 17.27
N LEU A 11 -1.48 17.23 16.70
CA LEU A 11 -0.57 16.14 17.10
C LEU A 11 0.59 15.89 16.12
N GLY A 12 0.70 16.67 15.03
CA GLY A 12 1.83 16.57 14.10
C GLY A 12 1.92 15.26 13.32
N TYR A 13 0.77 14.69 12.92
CA TYR A 13 0.75 13.47 12.08
C TYR A 13 0.89 13.78 10.59
N PHE A 14 0.26 14.84 10.09
CA PHE A 14 0.37 15.25 8.68
C PHE A 14 0.19 16.75 8.50
N HIS A 15 0.65 17.26 7.37
CA HIS A 15 0.52 18.66 6.96
C HIS A 15 -0.01 18.78 5.53
N SER A 16 -0.69 19.89 5.23
CA SER A 16 -1.13 20.24 3.89
C SER A 16 -0.58 21.62 3.55
N ALA A 17 0.37 21.68 2.62
CA ALA A 17 1.04 22.91 2.20
C ALA A 17 0.47 23.39 0.85
N PRO A 18 0.03 24.65 0.71
CA PRO A 18 -0.47 25.18 -0.56
C PRO A 18 0.52 25.03 -1.73
N LEU A 19 1.83 25.14 -1.44
CA LEU A 19 2.92 24.97 -2.42
C LEU A 19 3.04 23.53 -2.95
N VAL A 20 2.64 22.52 -2.17
CA VAL A 20 2.62 21.10 -2.62
C VAL A 20 1.33 20.78 -3.38
N GLY A 21 0.24 21.48 -3.08
CA GLY A 21 -1.03 21.39 -3.79
C GLY A 21 -2.13 20.65 -3.02
N ALA A 22 -3.37 20.89 -3.43
CA ALA A 22 -4.55 20.32 -2.79
C ALA A 22 -4.63 18.80 -3.01
N GLY A 23 -4.93 18.06 -1.93
CA GLY A 23 -5.06 16.59 -1.97
C GLY A 23 -3.73 15.84 -1.99
N LEU A 24 -2.61 16.50 -1.67
CA LEU A 24 -1.27 15.91 -1.59
C LEU A 24 -0.72 16.10 -0.16
N PRO A 25 -1.16 15.28 0.81
CA PRO A 25 -0.76 15.42 2.21
C PRO A 25 0.70 15.01 2.43
N ILE A 26 1.42 15.77 3.25
CA ILE A 26 2.77 15.45 3.71
C ILE A 26 2.66 14.70 5.03
N TRP A 27 3.17 13.47 5.07
CA TRP A 27 3.31 12.71 6.32
C TRP A 27 4.43 13.29 7.17
N LEU A 28 4.09 13.75 8.38
CA LEU A 28 5.06 14.23 9.37
C LEU A 28 5.63 13.04 10.17
N PRO A 29 6.75 13.17 10.90
CA PRO A 29 7.46 12.02 11.49
C PRO A 29 6.60 11.05 12.31
N ASP A 30 5.71 11.56 13.18
CA ASP A 30 4.81 10.71 13.99
C ASP A 30 3.75 10.00 13.14
N GLY A 31 3.28 10.62 12.04
CA GLY A 31 2.33 10.02 11.10
C GLY A 31 2.98 9.01 10.17
N ALA A 32 4.18 9.31 9.69
CA ALA A 32 5.01 8.38 8.91
C ALA A 32 5.37 7.13 9.74
N ALA A 33 5.70 7.30 11.02
CA ALA A 33 5.96 6.18 11.93
C ALA A 33 4.72 5.30 12.15
N ALA A 34 3.55 5.91 12.37
CA ALA A 34 2.29 5.18 12.54
C ALA A 34 1.88 4.44 11.25
N ARG A 35 1.94 5.12 10.10
CA ARG A 35 1.73 4.53 8.77
C ARG A 35 2.66 3.33 8.52
N HIS A 36 3.95 3.50 8.74
CA HIS A 36 4.95 2.44 8.54
C HIS A 36 4.69 1.19 9.42
N ALA A 37 4.17 1.37 10.64
CA ALA A 37 3.79 0.26 11.50
C ALA A 37 2.62 -0.56 10.94
N VAL A 38 1.62 0.11 10.34
CA VAL A 38 0.50 -0.54 9.65
C VAL A 38 0.96 -1.22 8.35
N GLU A 39 1.76 -0.53 7.53
CA GLU A 39 2.35 -1.07 6.30
C GLU A 39 3.16 -2.36 6.58
N SER A 40 4.00 -2.33 7.62
CA SER A 40 4.81 -3.49 8.05
C SER A 40 3.94 -4.66 8.54
N TYR A 41 2.85 -4.37 9.25
CA TYR A 41 1.89 -5.38 9.70
C TYR A 41 1.17 -6.03 8.51
N LEU A 42 0.66 -5.22 7.58
CA LEU A 42 -0.01 -5.71 6.36
C LEU A 42 0.92 -6.59 5.53
N HIS A 43 2.14 -6.13 5.28
CA HIS A 43 3.13 -6.89 4.52
C HIS A 43 3.38 -8.28 5.11
N GLU A 44 3.54 -8.38 6.44
CA GLU A 44 3.74 -9.67 7.12
C GLU A 44 2.48 -10.56 7.13
N VAL A 45 1.28 -9.96 7.27
CA VAL A 45 -0.01 -10.68 7.16
C VAL A 45 -0.21 -11.27 5.77
N GLU A 46 0.06 -10.49 4.74
CA GLU A 46 -0.03 -10.89 3.33
C GLU A 46 1.01 -11.97 3.00
N ARG A 47 2.27 -11.79 3.43
CA ARG A 47 3.35 -12.77 3.24
C ARG A 47 3.00 -14.13 3.86
N ARG A 48 2.43 -14.14 5.08
CA ARG A 48 1.92 -15.36 5.73
C ARG A 48 0.71 -15.96 5.01
N ALA A 49 -0.10 -15.14 4.32
CA ALA A 49 -1.22 -15.59 3.49
C ALA A 49 -0.81 -16.05 2.07
N GLY A 50 0.49 -16.13 1.78
CA GLY A 50 1.05 -16.63 0.51
C GLY A 50 1.12 -15.58 -0.60
N TYR A 51 1.04 -14.29 -0.28
CA TYR A 51 1.30 -13.22 -1.25
C TYR A 51 2.78 -13.10 -1.59
N ARG A 52 3.04 -12.82 -2.87
CA ARG A 52 4.34 -12.41 -3.39
C ARG A 52 4.31 -10.91 -3.62
N HIS A 53 5.03 -10.16 -2.79
CA HIS A 53 5.10 -8.72 -2.96
C HIS A 53 5.96 -8.31 -4.14
N VAL A 54 5.54 -7.24 -4.80
CA VAL A 54 6.23 -6.61 -5.91
C VAL A 54 6.32 -5.11 -5.70
N TYR A 55 7.18 -4.46 -6.47
CA TYR A 55 7.23 -3.01 -6.62
C TYR A 55 7.12 -2.72 -8.12
N SER A 56 6.14 -1.92 -8.52
CA SER A 56 5.92 -1.58 -9.92
C SER A 56 5.90 -0.05 -10.12
N PRO A 57 6.31 0.47 -11.30
CA PRO A 57 6.38 1.90 -11.53
C PRO A 57 5.03 2.63 -11.34
N PRO A 58 5.03 3.88 -10.84
CA PRO A 58 3.81 4.70 -10.73
C PRO A 58 3.31 5.23 -12.08
N LEU A 59 4.09 5.04 -13.14
CA LEU A 59 3.84 5.48 -14.52
C LEU A 59 3.67 4.28 -15.45
N ALA A 60 2.95 4.47 -16.55
CA ALA A 60 3.02 3.59 -17.71
C ALA A 60 2.67 4.35 -19.01
N ARG A 61 3.04 3.73 -20.13
CA ARG A 61 2.64 4.11 -21.49
C ARG A 61 1.11 4.12 -21.64
N ARG A 62 0.59 5.10 -22.37
CA ARG A 62 -0.85 5.30 -22.68
C ARG A 62 -1.59 4.02 -23.06
N GLU A 63 -0.98 3.22 -23.93
CA GLU A 63 -1.49 1.98 -24.50
C GLU A 63 -1.84 0.94 -23.41
N MET A 64 -1.15 0.97 -22.27
CA MET A 64 -1.46 0.08 -21.13
C MET A 64 -2.81 0.44 -20.48
N PHE A 65 -3.14 1.73 -20.42
CA PHE A 65 -4.40 2.21 -19.86
C PHE A 65 -5.57 2.11 -20.86
N GLU A 66 -5.30 2.25 -22.15
CA GLU A 66 -6.26 1.93 -23.22
C GLU A 66 -6.57 0.42 -23.27
N ARG A 67 -5.52 -0.42 -23.21
CA ARG A 67 -5.67 -1.88 -23.18
C ARG A 67 -6.45 -2.35 -21.97
N SER A 68 -6.12 -1.88 -20.77
CA SER A 68 -6.85 -2.23 -19.53
C SER A 68 -8.25 -1.59 -19.41
N GLY A 69 -8.66 -0.71 -20.32
CA GLY A 69 -9.95 -0.01 -20.29
C GLY A 69 -10.01 1.16 -19.30
N HIS A 70 -8.94 1.45 -18.56
CA HIS A 70 -8.89 2.61 -17.66
C HIS A 70 -8.98 3.93 -18.42
N LEU A 71 -8.30 4.10 -19.57
CA LEU A 71 -8.43 5.37 -20.31
C LEU A 71 -9.85 5.55 -20.89
N PRO A 72 -10.47 4.57 -21.57
CA PRO A 72 -11.86 4.69 -22.04
C PRO A 72 -12.91 4.95 -20.95
N HIS A 73 -12.77 4.38 -19.75
CA HIS A 73 -13.82 4.42 -18.72
C HIS A 73 -13.49 5.31 -17.50
N PHE A 74 -12.27 5.82 -17.40
CA PHE A 74 -11.76 6.50 -16.19
C PHE A 74 -10.87 7.72 -16.50
N ALA A 75 -10.78 8.19 -17.75
CA ALA A 75 -9.95 9.32 -18.15
C ALA A 75 -10.19 10.60 -17.32
N GLU A 76 -11.44 10.94 -16.99
CA GLU A 76 -11.77 12.13 -16.17
C GLU A 76 -11.20 12.07 -14.75
N GLU A 77 -10.95 10.86 -14.23
CA GLU A 77 -10.35 10.63 -12.92
C GLU A 77 -8.84 10.33 -13.00
N MET A 78 -8.24 10.33 -14.20
CA MET A 78 -6.80 10.19 -14.39
C MET A 78 -6.11 11.56 -14.44
N PHE A 79 -4.86 11.63 -14.01
CA PHE A 79 -4.01 12.79 -14.29
C PHE A 79 -3.69 12.85 -15.80
N PRO A 80 -3.47 14.05 -16.38
CA PRO A 80 -3.14 14.19 -17.80
C PRO A 80 -1.87 13.43 -18.18
N GLY A 81 -1.79 13.02 -19.44
CA GLY A 81 -0.60 12.44 -20.03
C GLY A 81 0.56 13.43 -20.03
N MET A 82 1.77 12.92 -19.76
CA MET A 82 3.02 13.67 -19.88
C MET A 82 3.76 13.17 -21.10
N ALA A 83 4.04 14.07 -22.06
CA ALA A 83 4.82 13.73 -23.24
C ALA A 83 6.27 13.39 -22.85
N ASP A 84 6.80 12.27 -23.35
CA ASP A 84 8.19 11.84 -23.11
C ASP A 84 9.09 11.88 -24.36
N GLY A 85 8.55 12.37 -25.48
CA GLY A 85 9.22 12.44 -26.78
C GLY A 85 8.95 11.24 -27.70
N GLU A 86 8.54 10.10 -27.13
CA GLU A 86 8.13 8.90 -27.89
C GLU A 86 6.62 8.69 -27.86
N GLY A 87 5.95 9.19 -26.82
CA GLY A 87 4.50 9.16 -26.66
C GLY A 87 4.07 9.85 -25.36
N GLU A 88 3.04 9.30 -24.70
CA GLU A 88 2.55 9.81 -23.41
C GLU A 88 2.73 8.79 -22.29
N LEU A 89 3.20 9.27 -21.14
CA LEU A 89 3.23 8.55 -19.86
C LEU A 89 2.14 9.09 -18.94
N PHE A 90 1.34 8.19 -18.37
CA PHE A 90 0.27 8.52 -17.43
C PHE A 90 0.62 8.01 -16.02
N LEU A 91 0.27 8.80 -15.00
CA LEU A 91 0.26 8.33 -13.62
C LEU A 91 -0.86 7.31 -13.44
N ARG A 92 -0.56 6.17 -12.82
CA ARG A 92 -1.52 5.06 -12.70
C ARG A 92 -2.67 5.39 -11.73
N PRO A 93 -3.95 5.16 -12.11
CA PRO A 93 -5.10 5.31 -11.22
C PRO A 93 -5.36 4.08 -10.32
N SER A 94 -4.71 2.96 -10.66
CA SER A 94 -4.86 1.61 -10.11
C SER A 94 -3.57 0.80 -10.33
N LEU A 95 -3.38 -0.33 -9.62
CA LEU A 95 -2.22 -1.22 -9.81
C LEU A 95 -2.49 -2.41 -10.72
N CYS A 96 -3.76 -2.72 -11.05
CA CYS A 96 -4.12 -3.90 -11.83
C CYS A 96 -3.39 -4.03 -13.18
N PRO A 97 -3.16 -2.96 -13.98
CA PRO A 97 -2.41 -3.08 -15.24
C PRO A 97 -0.98 -3.55 -15.04
N HIS A 98 -0.29 -3.04 -14.01
CA HIS A 98 1.08 -3.42 -13.66
C HIS A 98 1.15 -4.85 -13.10
N HIS A 99 0.18 -5.26 -12.28
CA HIS A 99 0.12 -6.63 -11.73
C HIS A 99 -0.21 -7.66 -12.83
N ALA A 100 -0.96 -7.27 -13.87
CA ALA A 100 -1.12 -8.09 -15.07
C ALA A 100 0.20 -8.29 -15.83
N GLN A 101 1.10 -7.29 -15.88
CA GLN A 101 2.45 -7.47 -16.43
C GLN A 101 3.31 -8.41 -15.58
N VAL A 102 3.19 -8.36 -14.24
CA VAL A 102 3.85 -9.31 -13.33
C VAL A 102 3.41 -10.75 -13.64
N TYR A 103 2.12 -10.98 -13.86
CA TYR A 103 1.63 -12.28 -14.31
C TYR A 103 2.25 -12.67 -15.66
N ALA A 104 2.12 -11.80 -16.67
CA ALA A 104 2.53 -12.01 -18.06
C ALA A 104 4.04 -12.18 -18.28
N SER A 105 4.88 -11.80 -17.31
CA SER A 105 6.36 -11.90 -17.35
C SER A 105 6.91 -13.29 -17.74
N ARG A 106 6.14 -14.36 -17.55
CA ARG A 106 6.42 -15.69 -18.11
C ARG A 106 5.15 -16.55 -18.19
N GLY A 107 5.24 -17.63 -18.97
CA GLY A 107 4.23 -18.70 -18.99
C GLY A 107 4.02 -19.34 -17.61
N ARG A 108 2.80 -19.84 -17.39
CA ARG A 108 2.31 -20.39 -16.11
C ARG A 108 1.66 -21.77 -16.31
N SER A 109 1.86 -22.67 -15.35
CA SER A 109 1.07 -23.90 -15.21
C SER A 109 -0.09 -23.71 -14.22
N TYR A 110 -1.19 -24.43 -14.39
CA TYR A 110 -2.29 -24.49 -13.43
C TYR A 110 -1.88 -24.84 -12.00
N ARG A 111 -0.74 -25.56 -11.84
CA ARG A 111 -0.15 -25.93 -10.55
C ARG A 111 0.44 -24.74 -9.79
N GLU A 112 0.72 -23.64 -10.49
CA GLU A 112 1.19 -22.39 -9.89
C GLU A 112 0.03 -21.47 -9.43
N LEU A 113 -1.22 -21.85 -9.71
CA LEU A 113 -2.42 -21.08 -9.36
C LEU A 113 -3.09 -21.64 -8.08
N PRO A 114 -3.50 -20.78 -7.13
CA PRO A 114 -3.59 -19.32 -7.25
C PRO A 114 -2.26 -18.58 -7.04
N LEU A 115 -1.92 -17.68 -7.97
CA LEU A 115 -0.82 -16.74 -7.83
C LEU A 115 -1.33 -15.44 -7.20
N ARG A 116 -0.78 -15.07 -6.06
CA ARG A 116 -1.20 -13.91 -5.27
C ARG A 116 -0.13 -12.82 -5.31
N VAL A 117 -0.40 -11.73 -6.01
CA VAL A 117 0.50 -10.56 -6.12
C VAL A 117 -0.01 -9.47 -5.17
N GLY A 118 0.88 -8.87 -4.39
CA GLY A 118 0.55 -7.79 -3.45
C GLY A 118 1.49 -6.60 -3.59
N GLU A 119 0.99 -5.39 -3.40
CA GLU A 119 1.82 -4.19 -3.41
C GLU A 119 1.19 -3.10 -2.51
N LEU A 120 2.02 -2.49 -1.67
CA LEU A 120 1.70 -1.24 -0.97
C LEU A 120 2.16 -0.08 -1.85
N GLY A 121 1.36 0.25 -2.88
CA GLY A 121 1.82 1.08 -3.98
C GLY A 121 1.06 2.38 -4.15
N PRO A 122 1.71 3.44 -4.65
CA PRO A 122 1.07 4.72 -4.92
C PRO A 122 0.12 4.62 -6.13
N MET A 123 -1.02 5.30 -6.07
CA MET A 123 -1.95 5.54 -7.16
C MET A 123 -2.34 7.02 -7.17
N HIS A 124 -2.71 7.55 -8.33
CA HIS A 124 -3.04 8.95 -8.51
C HIS A 124 -4.39 9.12 -9.20
N ARG A 125 -5.27 9.94 -8.61
CA ARG A 125 -6.59 10.26 -9.17
C ARG A 125 -6.81 11.76 -9.22
N MET A 126 -7.36 12.26 -10.32
CA MET A 126 -7.63 13.68 -10.56
C MET A 126 -8.93 14.13 -9.86
N GLU A 127 -8.99 13.89 -8.56
CA GLU A 127 -10.12 14.27 -7.72
C GLU A 127 -10.40 15.77 -7.78
N ARG A 128 -11.68 16.14 -7.97
CA ARG A 128 -12.13 17.54 -8.08
C ARG A 128 -11.77 18.31 -6.80
N SER A 129 -11.23 19.52 -6.93
CA SER A 129 -10.68 20.25 -5.78
C SER A 129 -11.68 20.46 -4.63
N GLY A 130 -12.98 20.60 -4.94
CA GLY A 130 -14.05 20.79 -3.95
C GLY A 130 -14.44 19.56 -3.13
N VAL A 131 -13.99 18.34 -3.49
CA VAL A 131 -14.26 17.11 -2.72
C VAL A 131 -13.04 16.62 -1.90
N LEU A 132 -11.91 17.33 -1.97
CA LEU A 132 -10.70 16.97 -1.25
C LEU A 132 -10.82 17.29 0.25
N GLY A 133 -10.39 16.36 1.10
CA GLY A 133 -10.53 16.49 2.55
C GLY A 133 -9.44 15.75 3.30
N GLY A 134 -8.49 16.50 3.87
CA GLY A 134 -7.47 15.98 4.79
C GLY A 134 -6.73 14.75 4.27
N LEU A 135 -7.04 13.60 4.88
CA LEU A 135 -6.60 12.28 4.46
C LEU A 135 -7.74 11.37 3.94
N SER A 136 -9.02 11.73 4.13
CA SER A 136 -10.16 10.88 3.74
C SER A 136 -10.40 10.84 2.23
N ARG A 137 -10.13 11.95 1.53
CA ARG A 137 -10.16 12.06 0.06
C ARG A 137 -9.03 12.94 -0.46
N VAL A 138 -8.13 12.33 -1.23
CA VAL A 138 -6.82 12.85 -1.64
C VAL A 138 -6.52 12.42 -3.09
N ARG A 139 -5.58 13.11 -3.75
CA ARG A 139 -5.18 12.83 -5.13
C ARG A 139 -4.10 11.77 -5.25
N ALA A 140 -3.18 11.70 -4.28
CA ALA A 140 -2.19 10.64 -4.17
C ALA A 140 -2.57 9.73 -3.00
N VAL A 141 -2.78 8.44 -3.29
CA VAL A 141 -3.11 7.40 -2.31
C VAL A 141 -2.07 6.30 -2.35
N SER A 142 -1.79 5.68 -1.21
CA SER A 142 -1.04 4.42 -1.16
C SER A 142 -1.98 3.30 -0.79
N LEU A 143 -2.36 2.47 -1.76
CA LEU A 143 -3.32 1.38 -1.56
C LEU A 143 -2.58 0.13 -1.09
N ASN A 144 -3.13 -0.54 -0.07
CA ASN A 144 -2.80 -1.95 0.14
C ASN A 144 -3.56 -2.79 -0.88
N ASP A 145 -2.97 -2.99 -2.04
CA ASP A 145 -3.62 -3.62 -3.19
C ASP A 145 -3.11 -5.05 -3.41
N GLY A 146 -3.97 -5.90 -3.95
CA GLY A 146 -3.67 -7.30 -4.19
C GLY A 146 -4.48 -7.87 -5.33
N HIS A 147 -3.79 -8.61 -6.19
CA HIS A 147 -4.34 -9.25 -7.37
C HIS A 147 -4.06 -10.75 -7.30
N ILE A 148 -5.12 -11.54 -7.17
CA ILE A 148 -5.07 -13.00 -7.19
C ILE A 148 -5.42 -13.46 -8.60
N PHE A 149 -4.48 -14.11 -9.27
CA PHE A 149 -4.73 -14.82 -10.52
C PHE A 149 -4.99 -16.29 -10.18
N CYS A 150 -6.20 -16.76 -10.44
CA CYS A 150 -6.64 -18.10 -10.08
C CYS A 150 -7.47 -18.73 -11.19
N ARG A 151 -7.70 -20.03 -11.11
CA ARG A 151 -8.62 -20.72 -12.03
C ARG A 151 -10.08 -20.45 -11.64
N PRO A 152 -11.05 -20.56 -12.57
CA PRO A 152 -12.47 -20.40 -12.25
C PRO A 152 -12.98 -21.27 -11.09
N ASP A 153 -12.47 -22.49 -10.93
CA ASP A 153 -12.82 -23.39 -9.81
C ASP A 153 -12.31 -22.92 -8.43
N GLN A 154 -11.31 -22.05 -8.41
CA GLN A 154 -10.65 -21.58 -7.18
C GLN A 154 -11.26 -20.26 -6.65
N VAL A 155 -12.00 -19.51 -7.47
CA VAL A 155 -12.40 -18.12 -7.20
C VAL A 155 -13.19 -17.98 -5.89
N ALA A 156 -14.24 -18.76 -5.68
CA ALA A 156 -15.08 -18.68 -4.48
C ALA A 156 -14.28 -18.99 -3.18
N GLY A 157 -13.39 -19.98 -3.22
CA GLY A 157 -12.51 -20.32 -2.10
C GLY A 157 -11.48 -19.23 -1.80
N GLU A 158 -10.94 -18.58 -2.84
CA GLU A 158 -10.04 -17.43 -2.67
C GLU A 158 -10.76 -16.21 -2.09
N ILE A 159 -11.98 -15.91 -2.54
CA ILE A 159 -12.82 -14.83 -1.96
C ILE A 159 -13.09 -15.09 -0.48
N ALA A 160 -13.51 -16.31 -0.11
CA ALA A 160 -13.75 -16.66 1.30
C ALA A 160 -12.48 -16.52 2.17
N ARG A 161 -11.32 -16.91 1.62
CA ARG A 161 -10.01 -16.78 2.28
C ARG A 161 -9.61 -15.31 2.46
N GLU A 162 -9.83 -14.45 1.46
CA GLU A 162 -9.59 -13.00 1.54
C GLU A 162 -10.54 -12.29 2.50
N LEU A 163 -11.83 -12.61 2.51
CA LEU A 163 -12.78 -12.08 3.50
C LEU A 163 -12.36 -12.44 4.94
N GLY A 164 -11.85 -13.67 5.14
CA GLY A 164 -11.24 -14.07 6.40
C GLY A 164 -9.95 -13.32 6.76
N LEU A 165 -9.10 -13.00 5.76
CA LEU A 165 -7.87 -12.22 5.95
C LEU A 165 -8.17 -10.76 6.30
N LEU A 166 -9.12 -10.15 5.58
CA LEU A 166 -9.65 -8.80 5.80
C LEU A 166 -10.21 -8.66 7.22
N ARG A 167 -11.07 -9.59 7.67
CA ARG A 167 -11.61 -9.56 9.04
C ARG A 167 -10.53 -9.64 10.14
N ARG A 168 -9.44 -10.38 9.90
CA ARG A 168 -8.27 -10.39 10.81
C ARG A 168 -7.50 -9.07 10.78
N ALA A 169 -7.30 -8.48 9.59
CA ALA A 169 -6.65 -7.18 9.44
C ALA A 169 -7.45 -6.07 10.15
N HIS A 170 -8.76 -5.98 9.90
CA HIS A 170 -9.70 -5.04 10.53
C HIS A 170 -9.65 -5.13 12.06
N ARG A 171 -9.82 -6.33 12.62
CA ARG A 171 -9.79 -6.56 14.08
C ARG A 171 -8.47 -6.11 14.71
N ALA A 172 -7.34 -6.39 14.06
CA ALA A 172 -6.03 -6.02 14.60
C ALA A 172 -5.84 -4.49 14.68
N VAL A 173 -6.46 -3.73 13.78
CA VAL A 173 -6.42 -2.27 13.77
C VAL A 173 -7.62 -1.60 14.46
N GLY A 174 -8.49 -2.38 15.11
CA GLY A 174 -9.66 -1.84 15.84
C GLY A 174 -10.80 -1.35 14.96
N ILE A 175 -10.92 -1.86 13.73
CA ILE A 175 -12.01 -1.52 12.80
C ILE A 175 -13.09 -2.60 12.85
N GLU A 176 -14.34 -2.15 12.91
CA GLU A 176 -15.53 -2.98 12.81
C GLU A 176 -16.29 -2.61 11.52
N ALA A 177 -16.71 -3.63 10.77
CA ALA A 177 -17.54 -3.43 9.58
C ALA A 177 -18.99 -3.17 10.01
N ALA A 178 -19.58 -2.07 9.51
CA ALA A 178 -20.99 -1.77 9.73
C ALA A 178 -21.88 -2.74 8.94
N ARG A 179 -21.51 -2.99 7.66
CA ARG A 179 -22.15 -3.98 6.80
C ARG A 179 -21.21 -4.40 5.66
N TYR A 180 -21.52 -5.55 5.06
CA TYR A 180 -20.97 -5.96 3.77
C TYR A 180 -22.01 -5.63 2.70
N ARG A 181 -21.55 -5.14 1.55
CA ARG A 181 -22.41 -4.82 0.41
C ARG A 181 -21.93 -5.57 -0.82
N LEU A 182 -22.81 -6.33 -1.46
CA LEU A 182 -22.57 -6.90 -2.78
C LEU A 182 -23.03 -5.89 -3.84
N SER A 183 -22.07 -5.12 -4.34
CA SER A 183 -22.26 -4.06 -5.32
C SER A 183 -22.35 -4.67 -6.73
N LEU A 184 -23.55 -4.62 -7.31
CA LEU A 184 -23.90 -5.24 -8.60
C LEU A 184 -23.95 -4.21 -9.74
N ALA A 185 -23.96 -4.69 -10.99
CA ALA A 185 -24.26 -3.84 -12.14
C ALA A 185 -25.69 -3.27 -12.02
N GLY A 186 -25.85 -2.02 -12.46
CA GLY A 186 -27.16 -1.39 -12.64
C GLY A 186 -27.50 -1.28 -14.12
N ALA A 187 -28.54 -0.51 -14.44
CA ALA A 187 -28.80 -0.09 -15.81
C ALA A 187 -27.78 0.97 -16.29
N GLY A 188 -27.60 1.07 -17.61
CA GLY A 188 -26.81 2.10 -18.28
C GLY A 188 -25.47 1.64 -18.87
N ASP A 189 -24.86 2.49 -19.70
CA ASP A 189 -23.68 2.16 -20.51
C ASP A 189 -22.33 2.25 -19.77
N LYS A 190 -22.35 2.46 -18.45
CA LYS A 190 -21.17 2.41 -17.57
C LYS A 190 -20.52 1.02 -17.53
N TYR A 191 -21.29 -0.04 -17.79
CA TYR A 191 -20.87 -1.44 -17.62
C TYR A 191 -20.52 -2.09 -18.95
N VAL A 192 -19.39 -2.79 -19.02
CA VAL A 192 -19.00 -3.58 -20.20
C VAL A 192 -19.97 -4.76 -20.35
N LYS A 193 -20.75 -4.78 -21.44
CA LYS A 193 -21.94 -5.63 -21.59
C LYS A 193 -21.59 -7.10 -21.90
N GLU A 194 -20.42 -7.32 -22.45
CA GLU A 194 -19.91 -8.62 -22.91
C GLU A 194 -19.37 -9.50 -21.76
N LEU A 195 -19.34 -8.97 -20.53
CA LEU A 195 -18.79 -9.68 -19.37
C LEU A 195 -19.80 -10.63 -18.71
N PRO A 196 -19.32 -11.74 -18.10
CA PRO A 196 -20.16 -12.72 -17.44
C PRO A 196 -20.62 -12.23 -16.04
N TRP A 197 -21.38 -11.14 -16.00
CA TRP A 197 -21.80 -10.42 -14.79
C TRP A 197 -22.46 -11.32 -13.74
N GLU A 198 -23.45 -12.12 -14.13
CA GLU A 198 -24.15 -12.99 -13.18
C GLU A 198 -23.23 -14.09 -12.65
N ARG A 199 -22.30 -14.62 -13.46
CA ARG A 199 -21.31 -15.59 -12.97
C ARG A 199 -20.34 -14.95 -11.97
N ALA A 200 -19.94 -13.70 -12.20
CA ALA A 200 -19.10 -12.95 -11.28
C ALA A 200 -19.83 -12.65 -9.96
N ALA A 201 -21.10 -12.24 -10.02
CA ALA A 201 -21.95 -12.02 -8.84
C ALA A 201 -22.15 -13.31 -8.04
N GLN A 202 -22.45 -14.41 -8.72
CA GLN A 202 -22.64 -15.72 -8.11
C GLN A 202 -21.36 -16.23 -7.40
N LEU A 203 -20.17 -16.02 -7.99
CA LEU A 203 -18.89 -16.35 -7.33
C LEU A 203 -18.64 -15.52 -6.06
N LEU A 204 -19.09 -14.25 -6.03
CA LEU A 204 -19.04 -13.42 -4.82
C LEU A 204 -20.05 -13.89 -3.76
N ARG A 205 -21.26 -14.31 -4.14
CA ARG A 205 -22.25 -14.92 -3.23
C ARG A 205 -21.73 -16.22 -2.63
N GLU A 206 -21.12 -17.09 -3.43
CA GLU A 206 -20.47 -18.33 -2.98
C GLU A 206 -19.32 -18.03 -2.00
N GLY A 207 -18.49 -17.02 -2.28
CA GLY A 207 -17.42 -16.58 -1.39
C GLY A 207 -17.90 -15.98 -0.07
N LEU A 208 -19.00 -15.21 -0.08
CA LEU A 208 -19.66 -14.70 1.12
C LEU A 208 -20.22 -15.84 1.99
N ALA A 209 -20.93 -16.78 1.37
CA ALA A 209 -21.47 -17.96 2.05
C ALA A 209 -20.36 -18.82 2.67
N GLY A 210 -19.28 -19.08 1.92
CA GLY A 210 -18.09 -19.80 2.41
C GLY A 210 -17.35 -19.07 3.55
N ALA A 211 -17.46 -17.75 3.64
CA ALA A 211 -16.94 -16.94 4.76
C ALA A 211 -17.90 -16.84 5.95
N GLY A 212 -19.13 -17.37 5.84
CA GLY A 212 -20.19 -17.22 6.85
C GLY A 212 -20.70 -15.78 6.97
N LEU A 213 -20.67 -15.00 5.87
CA LEU A 213 -21.07 -13.59 5.84
C LEU A 213 -22.36 -13.39 5.05
N ARG A 214 -23.15 -12.41 5.48
CA ARG A 214 -24.28 -11.85 4.73
C ARG A 214 -23.87 -10.49 4.19
N ALA A 215 -24.40 -10.13 3.02
CA ALA A 215 -24.21 -8.81 2.42
C ALA A 215 -25.53 -8.31 1.81
N ASP A 216 -25.71 -6.99 1.80
CA ASP A 216 -26.82 -6.34 1.12
C ASP A 216 -26.52 -6.25 -0.38
N GLU A 217 -27.42 -6.68 -1.26
CA GLU A 217 -27.22 -6.53 -2.72
C GLU A 217 -27.68 -5.13 -3.17
N GLU A 218 -26.75 -4.33 -3.72
CA GLU A 218 -27.03 -2.97 -4.21
C GLU A 218 -26.66 -2.85 -5.71
N PRO A 219 -27.66 -2.82 -6.61
CA PRO A 219 -27.45 -2.56 -8.04
C PRO A 219 -26.97 -1.12 -8.32
N GLY A 220 -26.03 -0.97 -9.24
CA GLY A 220 -25.48 0.33 -9.67
C GLY A 220 -24.12 0.69 -9.06
N GLU A 221 -23.72 -0.01 -8.00
CA GLU A 221 -22.52 0.30 -7.21
C GLU A 221 -21.26 -0.46 -7.67
N ALA A 222 -21.37 -1.37 -8.65
CA ALA A 222 -20.23 -2.06 -9.25
C ALA A 222 -19.25 -1.09 -9.96
N ALA A 223 -18.02 -1.56 -10.18
CA ALA A 223 -17.11 -0.91 -11.13
C ALA A 223 -17.56 -1.18 -12.57
N PHE A 224 -16.91 -0.58 -13.57
CA PHE A 224 -17.26 -0.78 -14.99
C PHE A 224 -17.02 -2.21 -15.51
N TYR A 225 -16.14 -2.98 -14.85
CA TYR A 225 -15.62 -4.28 -15.32
C TYR A 225 -15.93 -5.49 -14.41
N GLY A 226 -16.69 -5.32 -13.33
CA GLY A 226 -17.11 -6.44 -12.50
C GLY A 226 -17.77 -6.05 -11.17
N PRO A 227 -18.60 -6.94 -10.60
CA PRO A 227 -19.22 -6.75 -9.29
C PRO A 227 -18.19 -6.90 -8.17
N LYS A 228 -18.52 -6.37 -6.99
CA LYS A 228 -17.59 -6.34 -5.85
C LYS A 228 -18.29 -6.43 -4.50
N ILE A 229 -17.64 -7.04 -3.52
CA ILE A 229 -18.01 -6.98 -2.11
C ILE A 229 -17.30 -5.77 -1.52
N ASP A 230 -18.05 -4.72 -1.20
CA ASP A 230 -17.56 -3.57 -0.44
C ASP A 230 -17.76 -3.82 1.06
N VAL A 231 -16.75 -3.49 1.86
CA VAL A 231 -16.86 -3.47 3.33
C VAL A 231 -17.06 -2.04 3.78
N GLN A 232 -18.26 -1.77 4.27
CA GLN A 232 -18.67 -0.46 4.72
C GLN A 232 -18.28 -0.25 6.18
N ILE A 233 -17.64 0.87 6.45
CA ILE A 233 -17.37 1.37 7.79
C ILE A 233 -18.17 2.65 8.00
N VAL A 234 -18.64 2.86 9.23
CA VAL A 234 -19.25 4.12 9.63
C VAL A 234 -18.19 4.91 10.39
N ASP A 235 -17.93 6.14 9.97
CA ASP A 235 -17.04 7.03 10.70
C ASP A 235 -17.72 7.60 11.95
N PRO A 236 -16.97 8.18 12.91
CA PRO A 236 -17.57 8.65 14.16
C PRO A 236 -18.60 9.78 13.99
N ALA A 237 -18.65 10.45 12.82
CA ALA A 237 -19.68 11.43 12.48
C ALA A 237 -20.91 10.81 11.77
N GLY A 238 -21.03 9.48 11.75
CA GLY A 238 -22.17 8.76 11.20
C GLY A 238 -22.14 8.58 9.68
N ARG A 239 -21.03 8.90 8.99
CA ARG A 239 -20.96 8.76 7.52
C ARG A 239 -20.48 7.36 7.16
N GLU A 240 -21.22 6.68 6.30
CA GLU A 240 -20.80 5.41 5.72
C GLU A 240 -19.78 5.62 4.59
N GLN A 241 -18.72 4.82 4.56
CA GLN A 241 -17.74 4.80 3.48
C GLN A 241 -17.15 3.40 3.28
N THR A 242 -16.80 3.09 2.03
CA THR A 242 -16.06 1.86 1.72
C THR A 242 -14.59 2.00 2.08
N LEU A 243 -14.12 1.11 2.97
CA LEU A 243 -12.71 0.98 3.31
C LEU A 243 -12.02 -0.07 2.43
N SER A 244 -12.64 -1.24 2.33
CA SER A 244 -12.06 -2.45 1.74
C SER A 244 -12.98 -3.01 0.67
N THR A 245 -12.43 -3.68 -0.33
CA THR A 245 -13.22 -4.31 -1.39
C THR A 245 -12.62 -5.66 -1.78
N VAL A 246 -13.44 -6.57 -2.29
CA VAL A 246 -13.04 -7.81 -2.99
C VAL A 246 -13.87 -7.90 -4.28
N GLN A 247 -13.21 -7.95 -5.44
CA GLN A 247 -13.85 -7.83 -6.75
C GLN A 247 -13.40 -8.94 -7.68
N VAL A 248 -14.31 -9.49 -8.48
CA VAL A 248 -14.01 -10.47 -9.54
C VAL A 248 -13.92 -9.76 -10.90
N ASP A 249 -12.84 -10.02 -11.62
CA ASP A 249 -12.54 -9.45 -12.94
C ASP A 249 -12.20 -10.55 -13.96
N PHE A 250 -13.02 -10.61 -15.02
CA PHE A 250 -12.81 -11.43 -16.21
C PHE A 250 -12.29 -10.60 -17.41
N PHE A 251 -12.44 -9.27 -17.36
CA PHE A 251 -12.13 -8.30 -18.40
C PHE A 251 -10.62 -8.09 -18.58
N GLN A 252 -9.89 -7.71 -17.53
CA GLN A 252 -8.46 -7.43 -17.69
C GLN A 252 -7.62 -8.66 -18.05
N PRO A 253 -7.87 -9.88 -17.51
CA PRO A 253 -7.19 -11.09 -17.98
C PRO A 253 -7.38 -11.33 -19.48
N GLU A 254 -8.56 -11.04 -20.02
CA GLU A 254 -8.84 -11.09 -21.45
C GLU A 254 -8.09 -10.02 -22.23
N ARG A 255 -8.26 -8.74 -21.84
CA ARG A 255 -7.64 -7.59 -22.52
C ARG A 255 -6.11 -7.72 -22.57
N PHE A 256 -5.48 -8.23 -21.50
CA PHE A 256 -4.04 -8.48 -21.46
C PHE A 256 -3.59 -9.81 -22.09
N GLY A 257 -4.51 -10.67 -22.52
CA GLY A 257 -4.18 -11.97 -23.13
C GLY A 257 -3.53 -12.96 -22.15
N LEU A 258 -3.87 -12.84 -20.85
CA LEU A 258 -3.30 -13.68 -19.81
C LEU A 258 -3.78 -15.13 -19.98
N SER A 259 -2.87 -16.08 -19.80
CA SER A 259 -3.17 -17.51 -19.90
C SER A 259 -2.32 -18.36 -18.96
N TYR A 260 -2.76 -19.60 -18.73
CA TYR A 260 -2.00 -20.68 -18.13
C TYR A 260 -2.24 -21.98 -18.92
N VAL A 261 -1.33 -22.93 -18.80
CA VAL A 261 -1.50 -24.30 -19.32
C VAL A 261 -2.21 -25.13 -18.25
N ASP A 262 -3.35 -25.74 -18.60
CA ASP A 262 -4.15 -26.58 -17.71
C ASP A 262 -3.61 -28.01 -17.55
N ALA A 263 -4.42 -28.91 -16.99
CA ALA A 263 -4.02 -30.31 -16.76
C ALA A 263 -4.00 -31.13 -18.05
N ASP A 264 -4.77 -30.74 -19.06
CA ASP A 264 -4.92 -31.40 -20.35
C ASP A 264 -3.90 -30.88 -21.38
N GLY A 265 -3.17 -29.81 -21.04
CA GLY A 265 -2.19 -29.14 -21.89
C GLY A 265 -2.77 -27.91 -22.61
N GLU A 266 -4.04 -27.60 -22.41
CA GLU A 266 -4.74 -26.53 -23.10
C GLU A 266 -4.48 -25.15 -22.48
N ARG A 267 -4.53 -24.11 -23.31
CA ARG A 267 -4.38 -22.72 -22.84
C ARG A 267 -5.71 -22.19 -22.32
N ARG A 268 -5.78 -21.97 -21.01
CA ARG A 268 -6.94 -21.38 -20.33
C ARG A 268 -6.63 -19.99 -19.80
N ARG A 269 -7.66 -19.17 -19.62
CA ARG A 269 -7.55 -17.81 -19.06
C ARG A 269 -7.73 -17.83 -17.54
N PRO A 270 -6.88 -17.17 -16.74
CA PRO A 270 -7.11 -17.01 -15.30
C PRO A 270 -8.22 -15.98 -15.06
N VAL A 271 -8.88 -16.10 -13.90
CA VAL A 271 -9.72 -15.04 -13.33
C VAL A 271 -8.84 -14.18 -12.43
N MET A 272 -9.02 -12.87 -12.45
CA MET A 272 -8.37 -11.97 -11.50
C MET A 272 -9.34 -11.60 -10.38
N VAL A 273 -8.89 -11.71 -9.14
CA VAL A 273 -9.61 -11.18 -7.97
C VAL A 273 -8.81 -10.02 -7.41
N HIS A 274 -9.38 -8.82 -7.44
CA HIS A 274 -8.82 -7.64 -6.79
C HIS A 274 -9.22 -7.64 -5.33
N ARG A 275 -8.34 -7.19 -4.45
CA ARG A 275 -8.68 -6.98 -3.04
C ARG A 275 -7.87 -5.87 -2.41
N SER A 276 -8.48 -5.18 -1.46
CA SER A 276 -7.75 -4.32 -0.52
C SER A 276 -8.16 -4.61 0.91
N LEU A 277 -7.18 -4.91 1.79
CA LEU A 277 -7.47 -5.35 3.15
C LEU A 277 -7.86 -4.20 4.08
N LEU A 278 -7.20 -3.05 3.96
CA LEU A 278 -7.46 -1.85 4.79
C LEU A 278 -7.61 -0.56 3.97
N GLY A 279 -7.81 -0.65 2.65
CA GLY A 279 -7.94 0.53 1.80
C GLY A 279 -6.62 1.29 1.62
N SER A 280 -6.73 2.60 1.37
CA SER A 280 -5.56 3.48 1.30
C SER A 280 -5.06 3.86 2.69
N MET A 281 -3.75 3.98 2.84
CA MET A 281 -3.13 4.39 4.11
C MET A 281 -3.64 5.75 4.58
N GLU A 282 -3.95 6.65 3.64
CA GLU A 282 -4.53 7.95 3.90
C GLU A 282 -5.94 7.83 4.52
N ARG A 283 -6.87 7.12 3.87
CA ARG A 283 -8.26 6.98 4.37
C ARG A 283 -8.30 6.20 5.69
N LEU A 284 -7.50 5.14 5.78
CA LEU A 284 -7.33 4.35 6.99
C LEU A 284 -6.90 5.20 8.17
N MET A 285 -5.84 6.00 8.02
CA MET A 285 -5.35 6.88 9.07
C MET A 285 -6.32 8.03 9.37
N ALA A 286 -7.08 8.52 8.40
CA ALA A 286 -8.16 9.48 8.65
C ALA A 286 -9.18 8.91 9.66
N HIS A 287 -9.71 7.72 9.37
CA HIS A 287 -10.68 7.03 10.23
C HIS A 287 -10.10 6.71 11.62
N LEU A 288 -8.89 6.16 11.68
CA LEU A 288 -8.25 5.78 12.95
C LEU A 288 -7.91 6.98 13.84
N LEU A 289 -7.60 8.15 13.26
CA LEU A 289 -7.41 9.37 14.03
C LEU A 289 -8.73 9.82 14.69
N GLU A 290 -9.86 9.73 13.99
CA GLU A 290 -11.17 10.12 14.51
C GLU A 290 -11.68 9.14 15.57
N VAL A 291 -11.57 7.83 15.31
CA VAL A 291 -11.99 6.75 16.24
C VAL A 291 -11.24 6.82 17.57
N HIS A 292 -9.95 7.19 17.54
CA HIS A 292 -9.12 7.23 18.74
C HIS A 292 -8.91 8.65 19.33
N ASP A 293 -9.53 9.71 18.81
CA ASP A 293 -9.20 11.13 19.15
C ASP A 293 -7.67 11.42 19.08
N GLY A 294 -6.98 10.77 18.12
CA GLY A 294 -5.51 10.81 17.98
C GLY A 294 -4.72 9.88 18.92
N ALA A 295 -5.39 9.19 19.85
CA ALA A 295 -4.82 8.22 20.80
C ALA A 295 -4.56 6.82 20.21
N LEU A 296 -4.02 6.77 18.98
CA LEU A 296 -3.54 5.57 18.28
C LEU A 296 -2.86 4.52 19.20
N PRO A 297 -3.11 3.21 18.98
CA PRO A 297 -2.50 2.09 19.71
C PRO A 297 -0.98 2.16 19.87
N ALA A 298 -0.49 1.65 21.01
CA ALA A 298 0.93 1.71 21.39
C ALA A 298 1.88 1.06 20.36
N TRP A 299 1.42 0.04 19.63
CA TRP A 299 2.23 -0.66 18.62
C TRP A 299 2.43 0.12 17.32
N TRP A 300 1.65 1.18 17.06
CA TRP A 300 1.91 2.14 15.97
C TRP A 300 2.90 3.24 16.37
N ARG A 301 3.07 3.47 17.67
CA ARG A 301 3.93 4.53 18.21
C ARG A 301 5.37 4.05 18.36
N ARG A 302 6.05 3.79 17.26
CA ARG A 302 7.46 3.38 17.32
C ARG A 302 8.36 4.55 17.75
N CYS A 303 8.68 4.55 19.05
CA CYS A 303 9.77 5.29 19.71
C CYS A 303 9.54 6.74 20.20
N ARG A 304 8.57 6.96 21.11
CA ARG A 304 8.65 8.11 22.06
C ARG A 304 9.90 8.09 22.97
N ARG A 305 10.66 6.98 23.00
CA ARG A 305 11.87 6.82 23.83
C ARG A 305 13.14 7.49 23.31
N TRP A 306 13.18 7.96 22.06
CA TRP A 306 14.36 8.66 21.52
C TRP A 306 14.42 10.15 21.88
N CYS A 307 13.32 10.74 22.37
CA CYS A 307 13.25 12.17 22.68
C CYS A 307 12.72 12.45 24.11
N CYS A 308 13.29 11.78 25.13
CA CYS A 308 13.28 12.24 26.53
C CYS A 308 14.15 11.35 27.46
N ARG A 309 15.47 11.58 27.46
CA ARG A 309 16.32 11.29 28.64
C ARG A 309 17.15 12.52 29.03
N SER A 310 16.46 13.43 29.70
CA SER A 310 16.99 14.32 30.75
C SER A 310 18.37 14.96 30.52
N VAL A 311 18.39 16.13 29.88
CA VAL A 311 19.35 17.18 30.29
C VAL A 311 18.81 17.82 31.58
N ARG A 312 18.99 17.13 32.72
CA ARG A 312 18.80 17.71 34.06
C ARG A 312 19.99 17.39 34.94
N GLY A 313 20.84 18.40 35.14
CA GLY A 313 21.70 18.56 36.31
C GLY A 313 22.74 17.49 36.61
N ARG A 314 23.91 17.53 35.95
CA ARG A 314 25.14 17.10 36.64
C ARG A 314 25.64 18.24 37.53
N ARG A 315 25.26 18.19 38.81
CA ARG A 315 25.94 18.95 39.87
C ARG A 315 27.43 18.63 39.83
N THR A 316 28.27 19.66 39.77
CA THR A 316 29.69 19.53 40.05
C THR A 316 29.90 19.29 41.54
N ARG A 317 30.53 18.18 41.91
CA ARG A 317 31.25 18.07 43.18
C ARG A 317 32.66 17.55 42.93
N ARG A 318 33.63 18.31 43.45
CA ARG A 318 35.06 18.00 43.42
C ARG A 318 35.34 16.75 44.28
N GLY A 319 36.33 15.98 43.87
CA GLY A 319 36.84 14.81 44.61
C GLY A 319 38.14 14.34 43.97
N SER A 320 39.21 15.12 44.10
CA SER A 320 40.50 14.82 43.48
C SER A 320 41.26 13.74 44.26
N SER A 321 41.41 12.56 43.68
CA SER A 321 42.32 11.52 44.18
C SER A 321 43.76 11.85 43.80
N ARG A 322 44.57 12.28 44.78
CA ARG A 322 46.03 12.42 44.64
C ARG A 322 46.71 11.05 44.77
N THR A 323 47.48 10.70 43.75
CA THR A 323 48.80 10.01 43.79
C THR A 323 49.23 9.31 45.09
N GLY A 324 49.53 8.00 45.02
CA GLY A 324 50.28 7.22 46.01
C GLY A 324 50.82 5.92 45.39
N ARG A 325 52.06 5.51 45.72
CA ARG A 325 52.83 4.43 45.06
C ARG A 325 52.85 3.10 45.86
N SER A 326 53.41 2.06 45.22
CA SER A 326 54.14 0.89 45.79
C SER A 326 53.28 -0.32 46.22
N ASN A 327 53.76 -1.58 46.17
CA ASN A 327 54.97 -2.17 45.54
C ASN A 327 54.85 -3.72 45.39
N GLY A 328 55.63 -4.31 44.46
CA GLY A 328 56.01 -5.75 44.44
C GLY A 328 55.06 -6.73 43.72
N GLY A 329 55.53 -7.72 42.94
CA GLY A 329 56.90 -8.00 42.47
C GLY A 329 57.04 -9.35 41.73
N TYR A 330 58.00 -9.46 40.78
CA TYR A 330 58.45 -10.68 40.03
C TYR A 330 57.40 -11.39 39.12
N ALA A 331 57.69 -12.09 38.01
CA ALA A 331 58.83 -12.18 37.06
C ALA A 331 58.42 -13.13 35.88
N SER A 332 59.00 -13.18 34.66
CA SER A 332 59.77 -12.19 33.87
C SER A 332 60.09 -12.72 32.43
N ARG A 333 59.97 -11.87 31.38
CA ARG A 333 60.54 -12.01 29.99
C ARG A 333 59.90 -13.10 29.09
N SER A 334 59.85 -13.02 27.74
CA SER A 334 60.36 -12.10 26.68
C SER A 334 59.49 -12.28 25.41
N GLY A 335 59.40 -11.38 24.41
CA GLY A 335 59.90 -10.01 24.23
C GLY A 335 59.88 -9.58 22.74
N THR A 336 59.55 -8.30 22.48
CA THR A 336 59.91 -7.47 21.29
C THR A 336 59.45 -7.89 19.86
N THR A 337 59.15 -7.00 18.89
CA THR A 337 59.33 -5.53 18.78
C THR A 337 58.26 -4.90 17.84
N ALA A 338 58.09 -3.57 17.89
CA ALA A 338 57.21 -2.80 16.99
C ALA A 338 58.02 -1.76 16.13
N PRO A 339 57.60 -0.51 15.86
CA PRO A 339 57.07 -0.08 14.54
C PRO A 339 57.81 1.13 13.90
N TRP A 340 57.37 1.58 12.71
CA TRP A 340 57.73 2.86 12.04
C TRP A 340 56.45 3.49 11.44
N GLU A 341 56.03 4.74 11.69
CA GLU A 341 56.60 6.07 11.36
C GLU A 341 56.57 6.40 9.84
N ARG A 342 56.32 7.61 9.29
CA ARG A 342 55.69 8.91 9.66
C ARG A 342 55.89 9.87 8.44
N GLY A 343 54.90 10.72 8.09
CA GLY A 343 55.07 11.97 7.29
C GLY A 343 55.40 11.84 5.78
N SER A 344 55.40 12.91 4.94
CA SER A 344 54.83 14.27 5.04
C SER A 344 55.05 15.12 3.77
N GLY A 345 54.08 15.95 3.33
CA GLY A 345 54.22 17.03 2.29
C GLY A 345 54.24 16.55 0.82
N ARG A 346 53.96 17.36 -0.24
CA ARG A 346 53.63 18.79 -0.48
C ARG A 346 52.67 18.89 -1.71
N GLN A 347 51.69 19.81 -1.81
CA GLN A 347 51.68 21.06 -2.63
C GLN A 347 52.40 20.99 -4.02
N ARG A 348 51.94 21.57 -5.16
CA ARG A 348 50.79 22.46 -5.51
C ARG A 348 50.67 22.61 -7.08
N SER A 349 49.45 22.86 -7.59
CA SER A 349 49.04 23.67 -8.79
C SER A 349 49.80 23.72 -10.15
N ALA A 350 49.05 23.48 -11.24
CA ALA A 350 49.04 24.11 -12.61
C ALA A 350 48.62 23.01 -13.64
N GLY A 351 47.89 23.20 -14.75
CA GLY A 351 47.31 24.32 -15.50
C GLY A 351 46.77 23.75 -16.84
N CYS A 352 45.71 24.31 -17.42
CA CYS A 352 45.12 23.91 -18.73
C CYS A 352 46.02 24.40 -19.92
N PRO A 353 45.79 24.11 -21.25
CA PRO A 353 44.55 23.61 -21.90
C PRO A 353 44.63 22.75 -23.21
N SER A 354 43.48 22.11 -23.53
CA SER A 354 42.83 21.97 -24.86
C SER A 354 43.39 21.14 -26.05
N ARG A 355 42.44 20.68 -26.89
CA ARG A 355 42.51 20.12 -28.27
C ARG A 355 43.05 18.67 -28.37
N ARG A 356 42.32 17.72 -28.93
CA ARG A 356 41.40 17.78 -30.09
C ARG A 356 40.01 17.20 -29.81
#